data_AF-A0A536HPW9-F1
#
_entry.id   AF-A0A536HPW9-F1
#
_cell.length_a   1.000
_cell.length_b   1.000
_cell.length_c   1.000
_cell.angle_alpha   90.00
_cell.angle_beta   90.00
_cell.angle_gamma   90.00
#
_symmetry.space_group_name_H-M   'P 1'
#
loop_
_entity.id
_entity.type
_entity.pdbx_description
1 polymer ?
#
loop_
_entity_poly.entity_id
_entity_poly.type
_entity_poly.pdbx_seq_one_letter_code
_entity_poly.pdbx_strand_id
1 'polypeptide(L)'
;TYDELAAFDDRVIATLDCTGGFYTTQRWTGVWLSRLLRPAGALSVRVCSQTGYDRRFSVEDMPRILLATRVGESPLSSGNGFPVRLVAAGRRGFWWVK
;
A
#
# COMPACT_ATOMS: atom_id res chain seq x y z
N THR A 1 -0.01 -13.23 -8.79
CA THR A 1 -0.03 -14.10 -7.59
C THR A 1 0.71 -13.40 -6.45
N TYR A 2 0.74 -13.97 -5.25
CA TYR A 2 1.54 -13.39 -4.16
C TYR A 2 3.03 -13.38 -4.49
N ASP A 3 3.57 -14.50 -4.98
CA ASP A 3 4.99 -14.64 -5.29
C ASP A 3 5.45 -13.64 -6.35
N GLU A 4 4.62 -13.36 -7.36
CA GLU A 4 4.87 -12.31 -8.36
C GLU A 4 4.98 -10.92 -7.72
N LEU A 5 4.14 -10.60 -6.72
CA LEU A 5 4.21 -9.32 -6.00
C LEU A 5 5.40 -9.28 -5.04
N ALA A 6 5.69 -10.39 -4.37
CA ALA A 6 6.79 -10.51 -3.42
C ALA A 6 8.18 -10.42 -4.09
N ALA A 7 8.27 -10.71 -5.39
CA ALA A 7 9.48 -10.55 -6.18
C ALA A 7 9.88 -9.08 -6.42
N PHE A 8 8.97 -8.12 -6.26
CA PHE A 8 9.31 -6.70 -6.35
C PHE A 8 10.00 -6.20 -5.07
N ASP A 9 10.83 -5.17 -5.23
CA ASP A 9 11.68 -4.63 -4.16
C ASP A 9 11.72 -3.09 -4.17
N ASP A 10 10.67 -2.45 -4.70
CA ASP A 10 10.47 -1.01 -4.59
C ASP A 10 10.29 -0.63 -3.12
N ARG A 11 10.86 0.50 -2.69
CA ARG A 11 10.92 0.88 -1.27
C ARG A 11 10.47 2.30 -1.01
N VAL A 12 9.85 2.50 0.16
CA VAL A 12 9.58 3.82 0.73
C VAL A 12 9.70 3.80 2.24
N ILE A 13 10.26 4.85 2.82
CA ILE A 13 10.16 5.11 4.26
C ILE A 13 8.94 5.99 4.46
N ALA A 14 7.96 5.51 5.24
CA ALA A 14 6.72 6.24 5.44
C ALA A 14 6.17 6.05 6.86
N THR A 15 5.61 7.14 7.40
CA THR A 15 4.92 7.15 8.69
C THR A 15 3.47 6.70 8.50
N LEU A 16 3.11 5.60 9.14
CA LEU A 16 1.74 5.18 9.34
C LEU A 16 1.21 5.86 10.61
N ASP A 17 0.36 6.88 10.44
CA ASP A 17 -0.28 7.62 11.53
C ASP A 17 -1.76 7.20 11.66
N CYS A 18 -2.05 6.35 12.66
CA CYS A 18 -3.39 5.91 12.98
C CYS A 18 -4.17 7.01 13.74
N THR A 19 -5.45 7.13 13.43
CA THR A 19 -6.35 8.13 14.05
C THR A 19 -6.45 8.04 15.58
N GLY A 20 -6.12 6.88 16.16
CA GLY A 20 -6.12 6.64 17.62
C GLY A 20 -4.83 7.02 18.35
N GLY A 21 -3.95 7.83 17.77
CA GLY A 21 -2.72 8.33 18.43
C GLY A 21 -1.51 7.42 18.34
N PHE A 22 -1.64 6.24 17.73
CA PHE A 22 -0.50 5.40 17.38
C PHE A 22 0.11 5.85 16.05
N TYR A 23 1.44 5.99 16.01
CA TYR A 23 2.16 6.18 14.74
C TYR A 23 3.45 5.36 14.71
N THR A 24 3.89 5.01 13.51
CA THR A 24 5.18 4.35 13.32
C THR A 24 5.77 4.71 11.96
N THR A 25 7.07 5.01 11.91
CA THR A 25 7.83 5.20 10.67
C THR A 25 8.58 3.93 10.35
N GLN A 26 8.34 3.37 9.17
CA GLN A 26 8.89 2.08 8.77
C GLN A 26 9.39 2.12 7.33
N ARG A 27 10.29 1.19 7.00
CA ARG A 27 10.67 0.88 5.61
C ARG A 27 9.66 -0.11 5.04
N TRP A 28 8.94 0.27 4.01
CA TRP A 28 7.98 -0.58 3.31
C TRP A 28 8.58 -1.07 2.01
N THR A 29 8.31 -2.31 1.65
CA THR A 29 8.82 -2.93 0.41
C THR A 29 7.70 -3.60 -0.37
N GLY A 30 7.71 -3.43 -1.69
CA GLY A 30 6.79 -4.11 -2.59
C GLY A 30 6.85 -3.52 -3.98
N VAL A 31 5.70 -3.16 -4.55
CA VAL A 31 5.59 -2.67 -5.94
C VAL A 31 4.75 -1.40 -6.03
N TRP A 32 5.19 -0.43 -6.84
CA TRP A 32 4.38 0.76 -7.13
C TRP A 32 3.14 0.40 -7.97
N LEU A 33 1.98 0.98 -7.65
CA LEU A 33 0.76 0.75 -8.44
C LEU A 33 0.93 1.11 -9.92
N SER A 34 1.72 2.15 -10.21
CA SER A 34 2.05 2.56 -11.59
C SER A 34 2.84 1.51 -12.37
N ARG A 35 3.44 0.50 -11.74
CA ARG A 35 4.12 -0.60 -12.45
C ARG A 35 3.15 -1.70 -12.86
N LEU A 36 2.08 -1.90 -12.09
CA LEU A 36 1.09 -2.95 -12.30
C LEU A 36 -0.06 -2.50 -13.22
N LEU A 37 -0.43 -1.23 -13.13
CA LEU A 37 -1.62 -0.70 -13.79
C LEU A 37 -1.24 0.43 -14.75
N ARG A 38 -1.97 0.52 -15.85
CA ARG A 38 -1.93 1.65 -16.79
C ARG A 38 -3.32 2.29 -16.81
N PRO A 39 -3.44 3.61 -16.56
CA PRO A 39 -4.73 4.28 -16.61
C PRO A 39 -5.22 4.36 -18.06
N ALA A 40 -6.12 3.46 -18.43
CA ALA A 40 -6.72 3.39 -19.77
C ALA A 40 -7.90 4.37 -19.91
N GLY A 41 -7.64 5.68 -19.69
CA GLY A 41 -8.67 6.73 -19.65
C GLY A 41 -9.44 6.83 -18.33
N ALA A 42 -9.12 5.98 -17.34
CA ALA A 42 -9.68 6.07 -16.00
C ALA A 42 -9.12 7.28 -15.24
N LEU A 43 -9.97 7.92 -14.42
CA LEU A 43 -9.58 9.05 -13.56
C LEU A 43 -9.21 8.63 -12.14
N SER A 44 -9.61 7.42 -11.72
CA SER A 44 -9.35 6.95 -10.36
C SER A 44 -9.14 5.44 -10.30
N VAL A 45 -8.44 5.00 -9.25
CA VAL A 45 -8.32 3.60 -8.87
C VAL A 45 -9.02 3.40 -7.53
N ARG A 46 -9.87 2.37 -7.43
CA ARG A 46 -10.48 1.92 -6.19
C ARG A 46 -9.71 0.71 -5.67
N VAL A 47 -9.27 0.76 -4.42
CA VAL A 47 -8.57 -0.35 -3.76
C VAL A 47 -9.48 -0.87 -2.66
N CYS A 48 -9.83 -2.15 -2.76
CA CYS A 48 -10.74 -2.82 -1.82
C CYS A 48 -9.99 -3.93 -1.08
N SER A 49 -10.13 -3.92 0.25
CA SER A 49 -9.77 -5.04 1.11
C SER A 49 -10.69 -6.23 0.86
N GLN A 50 -10.20 -7.44 1.13
CA GLN A 50 -11.05 -8.63 1.20
C GLN A 50 -12.14 -8.51 2.28
N THR A 51 -11.93 -7.66 3.28
CA THR A 51 -12.92 -7.35 4.33
C THR A 51 -13.97 -6.32 3.91
N GLY A 52 -13.90 -5.80 2.67
CA GLY A 52 -14.85 -4.81 2.14
C GLY A 52 -14.45 -3.35 2.36
N TYR A 53 -13.46 -3.07 3.21
CA TYR A 53 -12.94 -1.71 3.40
C TYR A 53 -12.26 -1.19 2.13
N ASP A 54 -12.60 0.03 1.68
CA ASP A 54 -12.05 0.57 0.43
C ASP A 54 -11.62 2.03 0.50
N ARG A 55 -10.74 2.41 -0.43
CA ARG A 55 -10.36 3.79 -0.70
C ARG A 55 -10.21 4.03 -2.20
N ARG A 56 -10.49 5.26 -2.63
CA ARG A 56 -10.30 5.71 -4.01
C ARG A 56 -9.17 6.73 -4.08
N PHE A 57 -8.31 6.58 -5.08
CA PHE A 57 -7.16 7.46 -5.34
C PHE A 57 -7.24 8.01 -6.76
N SER A 58 -6.66 9.20 -6.98
CA SER A 58 -6.45 9.69 -8.33
C SER A 58 -5.47 8.77 -9.05
N VAL A 59 -5.63 8.60 -10.36
CA VAL A 59 -4.60 7.89 -11.16
C VAL A 59 -3.24 8.58 -11.11
N GLU A 60 -3.22 9.90 -10.86
CA GLU A 60 -2.00 10.69 -10.67
C GLU A 60 -1.24 10.32 -9.39
N ASP A 61 -1.92 9.74 -8.39
CA ASP A 61 -1.30 9.27 -7.15
C ASP A 61 -0.61 7.91 -7.32
N MET A 62 -0.93 7.14 -8.37
CA MET A 62 -0.44 5.76 -8.54
C MET A 62 1.08 5.60 -8.45
N PRO A 63 1.92 6.53 -8.96
CA PRO A 63 3.38 6.44 -8.80
C PRO A 63 3.87 6.60 -7.35
N ARG A 64 3.01 7.05 -6.43
CA ARG A 64 3.33 7.29 -5.01
C ARG A 64 2.63 6.29 -4.08
N ILE A 65 1.86 5.35 -4.63
CA ILE A 65 1.16 4.32 -3.87
C ILE A 65 1.89 2.99 -4.05
N LEU A 66 2.36 2.42 -2.95
CA LEU A 66 3.04 1.14 -2.91
C LEU A 66 2.08 0.05 -2.43
N LEU A 67 2.05 -1.09 -3.10
CA LEU A 67 1.51 -2.34 -2.55
C LEU A 67 2.65 -3.07 -1.85
N ALA A 68 2.68 -2.98 -0.52
CA ALA A 68 3.73 -3.54 0.30
C ALA A 68 3.46 -5.02 0.64
N THR A 69 4.50 -5.84 0.53
CA THR A 69 4.54 -7.25 0.96
C THR A 69 5.43 -7.46 2.19
N ARG A 70 6.30 -6.48 2.49
CA ARG A 70 7.24 -6.50 3.62
C ARG A 70 7.27 -5.16 4.36
N VAL A 71 7.58 -5.24 5.65
CA VAL A 71 7.89 -4.10 6.53
C VAL A 71 9.20 -4.37 7.26
N GLY A 72 10.15 -3.44 7.18
CA GLY A 72 11.55 -3.74 7.48
C GLY A 72 12.06 -4.87 6.59
N GLU A 73 12.73 -5.85 7.20
CA GLU A 73 13.25 -7.04 6.52
C GLU A 73 12.27 -8.23 6.50
N SER A 74 11.07 -8.08 7.09
CA SER A 74 10.14 -9.20 7.30
C SER A 74 8.89 -9.09 6.42
N PRO A 75 8.28 -10.22 6.02
CA PRO A 75 6.91 -10.24 5.50
C PRO A 75 5.93 -9.54 6.47
N LEU A 76 4.83 -9.02 5.93
CA LEU A 76 3.77 -8.48 6.77
C LEU A 76 3.24 -9.55 7.73
N SER A 77 2.91 -9.15 8.96
CA SER A 77 2.08 -9.97 9.84
C SER A 77 0.61 -9.84 9.46
N SER A 78 -0.23 -10.80 9.89
CA SER A 78 -1.68 -10.75 9.67
C SER A 78 -2.30 -9.43 10.13
N GLY A 79 -1.94 -8.95 11.33
CA GLY A 79 -2.43 -7.68 11.87
C GLY A 79 -2.04 -6.45 11.03
N ASN A 80 -0.90 -6.54 10.32
CA ASN A 80 -0.36 -5.48 9.47
C ASN A 80 -0.81 -5.56 8.00
N GLY A 81 -1.72 -6.48 7.65
CA GLY A 81 -2.26 -6.60 6.29
C GLY A 81 -1.51 -7.61 5.44
N PHE A 82 -1.01 -8.70 6.03
CA PHE A 82 -0.61 -9.86 5.22
C PHE A 82 -1.80 -10.34 4.37
N PRO A 83 -1.59 -10.70 3.09
CA PRO A 83 -0.29 -10.79 2.41
C PRO A 83 0.21 -9.47 1.78
N VAL A 84 -0.68 -8.52 1.53
CA VAL A 84 -0.36 -7.26 0.84
C VAL A 84 -1.17 -6.14 1.45
N ARG A 85 -0.52 -5.03 1.79
CA ARG A 85 -1.19 -3.79 2.20
C ARG A 85 -0.87 -2.65 1.26
N LEU A 86 -1.77 -1.67 1.18
CA LEU A 86 -1.50 -0.40 0.54
C LEU A 86 -0.73 0.54 1.49
N VAL A 87 0.28 1.21 0.95
CA VAL A 87 1.08 2.25 1.60
C VAL A 87 0.86 3.55 0.85
N ALA A 88 0.17 4.49 1.51
CA ALA A 88 -0.10 5.83 0.99
C ALA A 88 0.72 6.87 1.79
N ALA A 89 1.99 7.02 1.44
CA ALA A 89 2.90 7.91 2.14
C ALA A 89 2.34 9.36 2.21
N GLY A 90 2.47 10.00 3.38
CA GLY A 90 1.93 11.34 3.62
C GLY A 90 0.41 11.39 3.88
N ARG A 91 -0.30 10.25 3.84
CA ARG A 91 -1.72 10.16 4.20
C ARG A 91 -1.91 9.45 5.54
N ARG A 92 -2.98 9.82 6.26
CA ARG A 92 -3.40 9.15 7.51
C ARG A 92 -3.64 7.66 7.30
N GLY A 93 -3.46 6.87 8.36
CA GLY A 93 -3.45 5.40 8.30
C GLY A 93 -4.73 4.75 7.81
N PHE A 94 -5.88 5.42 7.91
CA PHE A 94 -7.11 4.92 7.30
C PHE A 94 -7.05 4.89 5.76
N TRP A 95 -6.14 5.63 5.12
CA TRP A 95 -5.89 5.51 3.68
C TRP A 95 -5.16 4.22 3.30
N TRP A 96 -4.53 3.54 4.26
CA TRP A 96 -3.64 2.41 4.05
C TRP A 96 -4.44 1.11 4.15
N VAL A 97 -5.18 0.79 3.08
CA VAL A 97 -6.00 -0.42 2.97
C VAL A 97 -5.17 -1.66 3.27
N LYS A 98 -5.71 -2.56 4.09
CA LYS A 98 -5.12 -3.87 4.44
C LYS A 98 -5.83 -4.99 3.71
#